data_AF-A0A9D6CKN7-F1
#
_entry.id   AF-A0A9D6CKN7-F1
#
_cell.length_a   1.000
_cell.length_b   1.000
_cell.length_c   1.000
_cell.angle_alpha   90.00
_cell.angle_beta   90.00
_cell.angle_gamma   90.00
#
_symmetry.space_group_name_H-M   'P 1'
#
loop_
_entity.id
_entity.type
_entity.pdbx_description
1 polymer ?
#
loop_
_entity_poly.entity_id
_entity_poly.type
_entity_poly.pdbx_seq_one_letter_code
_entity_poly.pdbx_strand_id
1 'polypeptide(L)'
;MQAHPLHHRADRADDPKDGVSRANRAVTPVSTERPGLHAGPRSMRMTRPTLPAAATPRARRTPRSGLLRRGLTFLEVVFAAAILGIAALAALELLASTDNASLFSRRQALAAVEAERALMVASDAVKAGESIPTTEALSDALGGEALADCVIAVTANEIDVDFTIPSTSGDPADDQIVTLRISNLVATVTDADGDLLIRMERPVPLSTTQGGGD
;
A
#
# COMPACT_ATOMS: atom_id res chain seq x y z
N MET A 1 39.33 52.78 -29.25
CA MET A 1 38.55 51.79 -30.03
C MET A 1 37.52 51.22 -29.06
N GLN A 2 36.27 51.63 -29.16
CA GLN A 2 35.23 51.15 -30.10
C GLN A 2 34.65 49.81 -29.64
N ALA A 3 33.34 49.80 -29.39
CA ALA A 3 32.56 48.67 -28.93
C ALA A 3 31.72 48.07 -30.07
N HIS A 4 31.23 46.85 -29.91
CA HIS A 4 29.98 46.38 -30.53
C HIS A 4 29.38 45.18 -29.77
N PRO A 5 28.22 45.35 -29.13
CA PRO A 5 27.42 44.26 -28.58
C PRO A 5 26.07 44.11 -29.30
N LEU A 6 25.85 42.99 -30.01
CA LEU A 6 24.60 42.57 -30.68
C LEU A 6 24.61 41.03 -30.79
N HIS A 7 23.52 40.27 -30.85
CA HIS A 7 22.09 40.58 -30.72
C HIS A 7 21.33 39.31 -30.25
N HIS A 8 20.41 39.47 -29.30
CA HIS A 8 18.98 39.12 -29.45
C HIS A 8 18.58 37.83 -30.21
N ARG A 9 18.03 36.84 -29.49
CA ARG A 9 16.97 35.96 -30.02
C ARG A 9 15.98 35.58 -28.92
N ALA A 10 14.70 35.71 -29.24
CA ALA A 10 13.56 35.23 -28.45
C ALA A 10 12.84 34.11 -29.24
N ASP A 11 11.62 33.76 -28.81
CA ASP A 11 10.82 32.59 -29.20
C ASP A 11 11.39 31.25 -28.66
N ARG A 12 10.56 30.26 -28.27
CA ARG A 12 9.10 30.16 -28.37
C ARG A 12 8.52 29.44 -27.15
N ALA A 13 7.28 29.78 -26.79
CA ALA A 13 6.45 28.94 -25.93
C ALA A 13 5.65 27.95 -26.79
N ASP A 14 5.41 26.74 -26.28
CA ASP A 14 4.33 25.85 -26.71
C ASP A 14 3.86 25.07 -25.47
N ASP A 15 2.54 25.15 -25.18
CA ASP A 15 1.88 24.57 -24.01
C ASP A 15 0.51 24.00 -24.42
N PRO A 16 0.35 22.66 -24.45
CA PRO A 16 -0.94 22.02 -24.73
C PRO A 16 -1.55 21.41 -23.45
N LYS A 17 -2.65 22.01 -23.00
CA LYS A 17 -3.53 21.46 -21.96
C LYS A 17 -4.28 20.22 -22.47
N ASP A 18 -4.31 19.15 -21.68
CA ASP A 18 -5.42 18.18 -21.63
C ASP A 18 -5.31 17.31 -20.35
N GLY A 19 -6.39 16.90 -19.69
CA GLY A 19 -7.79 17.20 -20.00
C GLY A 19 -8.86 16.22 -19.50
N VAL A 20 -8.57 15.27 -18.58
CA VAL A 20 -9.52 14.18 -18.26
C VAL A 20 -9.82 14.03 -16.76
N SER A 21 -11.09 14.25 -16.39
CA SER A 21 -11.63 13.98 -15.05
C SER A 21 -12.11 12.53 -14.87
N ARG A 22 -11.89 11.94 -13.68
CA ARG A 22 -12.74 10.87 -13.09
C ARG A 22 -12.52 10.84 -11.58
N ALA A 23 -13.41 11.37 -10.75
CA ALA A 23 -14.80 10.98 -10.46
C ALA A 23 -14.94 9.80 -9.48
N ASN A 24 -15.21 10.17 -8.23
CA ASN A 24 -15.98 9.47 -7.19
C ASN A 24 -16.13 7.95 -7.26
N ARG A 25 -15.66 7.26 -6.21
CA ARG A 25 -16.38 6.08 -5.70
C ARG A 25 -16.31 5.97 -4.18
N ALA A 26 -17.32 6.52 -3.51
CA ALA A 26 -17.60 6.19 -2.12
C ALA A 26 -18.01 4.71 -2.02
N VAL A 27 -17.56 4.03 -0.95
CA VAL A 27 -17.95 2.66 -0.62
C VAL A 27 -18.65 2.68 0.74
N THR A 28 -19.91 2.28 0.76
CA THR A 28 -20.71 2.20 1.99
C THR A 28 -20.34 0.97 2.83
N PRO A 29 -20.45 1.02 4.17
CA PRO A 29 -20.14 -0.10 5.04
C PRO A 29 -21.14 -1.26 4.87
N VAL A 30 -20.66 -2.49 5.09
CA VAL A 30 -21.49 -3.70 5.09
C VAL A 30 -21.99 -3.97 6.51
N SER A 31 -23.32 -4.03 6.67
CA SER A 31 -23.95 -4.57 7.89
C SER A 31 -23.95 -6.10 7.85
N THR A 32 -23.57 -6.74 8.96
CA THR A 32 -23.80 -8.18 9.20
C THR A 32 -24.63 -8.35 10.47
N GLU A 33 -25.85 -8.85 10.33
CA GLU A 33 -26.79 -9.07 11.43
C GLU A 33 -26.46 -10.32 12.28
N ARG A 34 -27.07 -10.40 13.46
CA ARG A 34 -26.94 -11.55 14.38
C ARG A 34 -27.89 -12.69 13.98
N PRO A 35 -27.49 -13.98 14.08
CA PRO A 35 -28.41 -15.10 13.97
C PRO A 35 -29.22 -15.30 15.26
N GLY A 36 -30.53 -15.53 15.13
CA GLY A 36 -31.45 -15.89 16.23
C GLY A 36 -31.96 -17.33 16.13
N LEU A 37 -32.31 -17.95 17.26
CA LEU A 37 -32.86 -19.31 17.32
C LEU A 37 -34.41 -19.32 17.37
N HIS A 38 -35.04 -20.31 16.72
CA HIS A 38 -36.27 -21.06 17.12
C HIS A 38 -36.48 -22.19 16.07
N ALA A 39 -36.90 -23.45 16.31
CA ALA A 39 -37.69 -24.15 17.34
C ALA A 39 -39.21 -24.22 17.09
N GLY A 40 -39.77 -25.38 16.67
CA GLY A 40 -41.23 -25.63 16.55
C GLY A 40 -41.63 -26.88 15.72
N PRO A 41 -42.65 -27.72 16.07
CA PRO A 41 -42.85 -29.04 15.41
C PRO A 41 -44.29 -29.56 15.08
N ARG A 42 -44.35 -30.68 14.32
CA ARG A 42 -45.30 -31.85 14.36
C ARG A 42 -46.72 -31.84 13.71
N SER A 43 -47.12 -33.09 13.33
CA SER A 43 -48.50 -33.70 13.31
C SER A 43 -49.25 -33.83 11.95
N MET A 44 -50.27 -34.71 11.73
CA MET A 44 -50.38 -36.20 11.80
C MET A 44 -51.72 -36.73 11.13
N ARG A 45 -51.83 -38.05 10.84
CA ARG A 45 -53.01 -38.88 10.34
C ARG A 45 -53.13 -39.00 8.78
N MET A 46 -53.32 -40.18 8.14
CA MET A 46 -54.31 -41.31 8.20
C MET A 46 -55.67 -40.97 7.57
N THR A 47 -56.26 -41.78 6.64
CA THR A 47 -56.68 -43.21 6.77
C THR A 47 -56.42 -44.14 5.54
N ARG A 48 -57.18 -45.26 5.37
CA ARG A 48 -57.01 -46.50 4.53
C ARG A 48 -58.42 -47.15 4.32
N PRO A 49 -58.72 -48.21 3.52
CA PRO A 49 -57.99 -49.06 2.54
C PRO A 49 -58.56 -48.98 1.07
N THR A 50 -58.81 -49.96 0.16
CA THR A 50 -58.93 -51.46 0.14
C THR A 50 -58.83 -52.11 -1.27
N LEU A 51 -58.21 -53.32 -1.35
CA LEU A 51 -58.36 -54.56 -2.19
C LEU A 51 -59.15 -54.62 -3.56
N PRO A 52 -58.90 -55.66 -4.42
CA PRO A 52 -57.65 -56.40 -4.73
C PRO A 52 -57.44 -56.81 -6.24
N ALA A 53 -56.34 -57.55 -6.49
CA ALA A 53 -56.15 -58.58 -7.54
C ALA A 53 -55.78 -58.19 -9.01
N ALA A 54 -54.47 -58.13 -9.28
CA ALA A 54 -53.82 -58.69 -10.49
C ALA A 54 -52.34 -58.97 -10.16
N ALA A 55 -51.72 -60.03 -10.72
CA ALA A 55 -50.43 -60.54 -10.24
C ALA A 55 -49.27 -60.44 -11.24
N THR A 56 -48.29 -59.58 -10.92
CA THR A 56 -46.85 -59.64 -11.35
C THR A 56 -46.55 -59.48 -12.86
N PRO A 57 -45.44 -58.79 -13.26
CA PRO A 57 -44.08 -59.15 -12.86
C PRO A 57 -43.30 -58.09 -12.05
N ARG A 58 -42.22 -58.61 -11.44
CA ARG A 58 -41.20 -57.90 -10.66
C ARG A 58 -40.65 -56.63 -11.35
N ALA A 59 -40.93 -55.48 -10.76
CA ALA A 59 -40.06 -54.29 -10.84
C ALA A 59 -39.46 -53.98 -9.45
N ARG A 60 -38.77 -54.94 -8.83
CA ARG A 60 -38.15 -54.77 -7.50
C ARG A 60 -36.90 -53.88 -7.59
N ARG A 61 -37.09 -52.58 -7.86
CA ARG A 61 -36.07 -51.53 -7.64
C ARG A 61 -35.78 -51.43 -6.15
N THR A 62 -34.97 -52.33 -5.63
CA THR A 62 -34.28 -52.11 -4.36
C THR A 62 -33.33 -50.93 -4.53
N PRO A 63 -33.38 -49.87 -3.71
CA PRO A 63 -32.25 -48.96 -3.53
C PRO A 63 -31.16 -49.68 -2.73
N ARG A 64 -30.62 -50.76 -3.31
CA ARG A 64 -29.62 -51.62 -2.68
C ARG A 64 -28.27 -50.94 -2.82
N SER A 65 -28.00 -50.02 -1.89
CA SER A 65 -26.72 -49.94 -1.16
C SER A 65 -25.51 -50.27 -2.04
N GLY A 66 -25.39 -49.53 -3.14
CA GLY A 66 -24.51 -49.82 -4.28
C GLY A 66 -23.26 -48.95 -4.28
N LEU A 67 -22.90 -48.37 -3.12
CA LEU A 67 -21.54 -47.96 -2.82
C LEU A 67 -20.66 -49.20 -2.80
N LEU A 68 -20.31 -49.66 -4.00
CA LEU A 68 -19.34 -50.72 -4.22
C LEU A 68 -18.07 -50.30 -3.49
N ARG A 69 -17.62 -51.16 -2.56
CA ARG A 69 -16.24 -51.12 -2.05
C ARG A 69 -15.29 -51.61 -3.15
N ARG A 70 -15.27 -50.90 -4.28
CA ARG A 70 -14.14 -50.93 -5.21
C ARG A 70 -12.95 -50.41 -4.42
N GLY A 71 -11.96 -51.27 -4.18
CA GLY A 71 -10.66 -50.78 -3.73
C GLY A 71 -10.13 -49.82 -4.78
N LEU A 72 -9.44 -48.76 -4.32
CA LEU A 72 -8.71 -47.84 -5.20
C LEU A 72 -7.86 -48.64 -6.17
N THR A 73 -8.06 -48.42 -7.46
CA THR A 73 -7.17 -48.98 -8.49
C THR A 73 -5.81 -48.33 -8.39
N PHE A 74 -4.75 -49.05 -8.75
CA PHE A 74 -3.38 -48.52 -8.74
C PHE A 74 -3.26 -47.19 -9.51
N LEU A 75 -3.99 -47.06 -10.63
CA LEU A 75 -4.05 -45.86 -11.45
C LEU A 75 -4.73 -44.68 -10.72
N GLU A 76 -5.82 -44.90 -9.99
CA GLU A 76 -6.44 -43.86 -9.15
C GLU A 76 -5.49 -43.40 -8.02
N VAL A 77 -4.74 -44.32 -7.41
CA VAL A 77 -3.72 -43.97 -6.40
C VAL A 77 -2.59 -43.14 -7.01
N VAL A 78 -2.09 -43.52 -8.19
CA VAL A 78 -1.03 -42.77 -8.88
C VAL A 78 -1.50 -41.37 -9.29
N PHE A 79 -2.71 -41.22 -9.83
CA PHE A 79 -3.25 -39.88 -10.15
C PHE A 79 -3.49 -39.05 -8.88
N ALA A 80 -4.03 -39.63 -7.81
CA ALA A 80 -4.20 -38.92 -6.54
C ALA A 80 -2.86 -38.46 -5.95
N ALA A 81 -1.83 -39.32 -5.98
CA ALA A 81 -0.48 -38.99 -5.52
C ALA A 81 0.19 -37.91 -6.38
N ALA A 82 0.02 -37.94 -7.71
CA ALA A 82 0.55 -36.92 -8.61
C ALA A 82 -0.10 -35.54 -8.36
N ILE A 83 -1.43 -35.49 -8.24
CA ILE A 83 -2.17 -34.26 -7.93
C ILE A 83 -1.77 -33.73 -6.54
N LEU A 84 -1.65 -34.60 -5.54
CA LEU A 84 -1.21 -34.23 -4.19
C LEU A 84 0.23 -33.70 -4.18
N GLY A 85 1.13 -34.28 -4.97
CA GLY A 85 2.52 -33.80 -5.10
C GLY A 85 2.60 -32.41 -5.73
N ILE A 86 1.86 -32.15 -6.81
CA ILE A 86 1.78 -30.82 -7.43
C ILE A 86 1.17 -29.80 -6.46
N ALA A 87 0.10 -30.16 -5.75
CA ALA A 87 -0.53 -29.29 -4.76
C ALA A 87 0.38 -28.99 -3.56
N ALA A 88 1.20 -29.96 -3.12
CA ALA A 88 2.18 -29.77 -2.06
C ALA A 88 3.32 -28.82 -2.46
N LEU A 89 3.84 -28.93 -3.69
CA LEU A 89 4.84 -28.00 -4.22
C LEU A 89 4.30 -26.57 -4.31
N ALA A 90 3.11 -26.39 -4.90
CA ALA A 90 2.47 -25.08 -4.98
C ALA A 90 2.16 -24.47 -3.60
N ALA A 91 1.83 -25.29 -2.60
CA ALA A 91 1.64 -24.84 -1.22
C ALA A 91 2.96 -24.39 -0.54
N LEU A 92 4.09 -25.04 -0.85
CA LEU A 92 5.41 -24.64 -0.37
C LEU A 92 5.88 -23.32 -1.02
N GLU A 93 5.66 -23.15 -2.33
CA GLU A 93 5.93 -21.89 -3.04
C GLU A 93 5.08 -20.74 -2.46
N LEU A 94 3.78 -20.98 -2.22
CA LEU A 94 2.90 -19.99 -1.61
C LEU A 94 3.33 -19.61 -0.20
N LEU A 95 3.72 -20.59 0.63
CA LEU A 95 4.23 -20.35 1.98
C LEU A 95 5.52 -19.52 1.95
N ALA A 96 6.51 -19.92 1.14
CA ALA A 96 7.76 -19.16 0.99
C ALA A 96 7.53 -17.73 0.48
N SER A 97 6.59 -17.51 -0.43
CA SER A 97 6.22 -16.16 -0.89
C SER A 97 5.57 -15.32 0.21
N THR A 98 4.81 -15.96 1.11
CA THR A 98 4.15 -15.31 2.26
C THR A 98 5.16 -14.92 3.33
N ASP A 99 6.10 -15.82 3.66
CA ASP A 99 7.16 -15.56 4.62
C ASP A 99 8.06 -14.41 4.14
N ASN A 100 8.49 -14.44 2.87
CA ASN A 100 9.27 -13.36 2.26
C ASN A 100 8.53 -12.01 2.28
N ALA A 101 7.24 -11.98 1.95
CA ALA A 101 6.43 -10.76 2.02
C ALA A 101 6.32 -10.22 3.46
N SER A 102 6.24 -11.10 4.46
CA SER A 102 6.21 -10.69 5.88
C SER A 102 7.54 -10.07 6.34
N LEU A 103 8.67 -10.62 5.89
CA LEU A 103 10.00 -10.10 6.19
C LEU A 103 10.25 -8.77 5.47
N PHE A 104 9.84 -8.63 4.21
CA PHE A 104 9.91 -7.38 3.47
C PHE A 104 9.10 -6.26 4.15
N SER A 105 7.84 -6.55 4.52
CA SER A 105 6.98 -5.61 5.24
C SER A 105 7.60 -5.16 6.57
N ARG A 106 8.21 -6.09 7.33
CA ARG A 106 8.94 -5.77 8.56
C ARG A 106 10.19 -4.90 8.31
N ARG A 107 10.97 -5.18 7.27
CA ARG A 107 12.13 -4.34 6.86
C ARG A 107 11.67 -2.93 6.50
N GLN A 108 10.64 -2.79 5.68
CA GLN A 108 10.10 -1.49 5.28
C GLN A 108 9.58 -0.68 6.48
N ALA A 109 8.95 -1.33 7.46
CA ALA A 109 8.50 -0.69 8.69
C ALA A 109 9.68 -0.18 9.57
N LEU A 110 10.78 -0.94 9.68
CA LEU A 110 11.98 -0.51 10.41
C LEU A 110 12.71 0.62 9.67
N ALA A 111 12.86 0.49 8.34
CA ALA A 111 13.41 1.53 7.48
C ALA A 111 12.63 2.85 7.58
N ALA A 112 11.29 2.81 7.69
CA ALA A 112 10.48 3.99 7.90
C ALA A 112 10.77 4.71 9.24
N VAL A 113 10.93 3.96 10.33
CA VAL A 113 11.22 4.52 11.65
C VAL A 113 12.60 5.18 11.69
N GLU A 114 13.63 4.53 11.17
CA GLU A 114 14.98 5.12 11.14
C GLU A 114 15.08 6.25 10.09
N ALA A 115 14.29 6.23 9.00
CA ALA A 115 14.17 7.36 8.08
C ALA A 115 13.49 8.59 8.72
N GLU A 116 12.41 8.41 9.48
CA GLU A 116 11.78 9.49 10.25
C GLU A 116 12.76 10.09 11.26
N ARG A 117 13.56 9.24 11.92
CA ARG A 117 14.59 9.64 12.88
C ARG A 117 15.75 10.38 12.21
N ALA A 118 16.21 9.93 11.04
CA ALA A 118 17.18 10.66 10.22
C ALA A 118 16.66 12.04 9.80
N LEU A 119 15.39 12.13 9.36
CA LEU A 119 14.71 13.38 9.04
C LEU A 119 14.53 14.29 10.27
N MET A 120 14.43 13.74 11.48
CA MET A 120 14.39 14.53 12.72
C MET A 120 15.76 15.15 13.01
N VAL A 121 16.84 14.36 12.99
CA VAL A 121 18.21 14.85 13.21
C VAL A 121 18.58 15.91 12.16
N ALA A 122 18.32 15.64 10.88
CA ALA A 122 18.56 16.61 9.81
C ALA A 122 17.67 17.87 9.93
N SER A 123 16.43 17.71 10.40
CA SER A 123 15.52 18.85 10.67
C SER A 123 16.06 19.77 11.76
N ASP A 124 16.65 19.21 12.81
CA ASP A 124 17.15 19.99 13.95
C ASP A 124 18.51 20.63 13.63
N ALA A 125 19.38 19.97 12.85
CA ALA A 125 20.56 20.59 12.25
C ALA A 125 20.19 21.81 11.38
N VAL A 126 19.21 21.67 10.47
CA VAL A 126 18.74 22.78 9.62
C VAL A 126 18.19 23.96 10.46
N LYS A 127 17.46 23.71 11.55
CA LYS A 127 16.99 24.77 12.47
C LYS A 127 18.13 25.46 13.22
N ALA A 128 19.22 24.73 13.51
CA ALA A 128 20.42 25.28 14.13
C ALA A 128 21.31 26.07 13.13
N GLY A 129 21.03 25.99 11.82
CA GLY A 129 21.89 26.54 10.77
C GLY A 129 23.12 25.67 10.48
N GLU A 130 23.10 24.41 10.90
CA GLU A 130 24.18 23.45 10.71
C GLU A 130 24.02 22.68 9.38
N SER A 131 25.13 22.15 8.86
CA SER A 131 25.11 21.24 7.72
C SER A 131 24.45 19.91 8.09
N ILE A 132 23.60 19.39 7.20
CA ILE A 132 22.99 18.07 7.37
C ILE A 132 24.07 16.99 7.51
N PRO A 133 23.96 16.06 8.50
CA PRO A 133 24.94 14.99 8.68
C PRO A 133 25.08 14.09 7.45
N THR A 134 26.28 13.57 7.23
CA THR A 134 26.55 12.63 6.11
C THR A 134 25.80 11.30 6.31
N THR A 135 25.60 10.55 5.23
CA THR A 135 25.08 9.17 5.27
C THR A 135 25.82 8.28 6.28
N GLU A 136 27.14 8.43 6.38
CA GLU A 136 27.98 7.72 7.34
C GLU A 136 27.62 8.10 8.78
N ALA A 137 27.59 9.40 9.10
CA ALA A 137 27.25 9.90 10.43
C ALA A 137 25.79 9.61 10.84
N LEU A 138 24.87 9.51 9.87
CA LEU A 138 23.50 9.03 10.11
C LEU A 138 23.50 7.52 10.38
N SER A 139 24.20 6.72 9.59
CA SER A 139 24.26 5.26 9.75
C SER A 139 24.88 4.84 11.08
N ASP A 140 25.89 5.57 11.57
CA ASP A 140 26.52 5.36 12.88
C ASP A 140 25.63 5.78 14.07
N ALA A 141 24.73 6.76 13.87
CA ALA A 141 23.85 7.30 14.91
C ALA A 141 22.48 6.58 15.02
N LEU A 142 22.09 5.87 13.97
CA LEU A 142 20.85 5.09 13.88
C LEU A 142 21.12 3.62 14.25
N GLY A 143 20.07 2.86 14.57
CA GLY A 143 20.25 1.48 15.04
C GLY A 143 20.61 0.53 13.91
N GLY A 144 21.90 0.29 13.64
CA GLY A 144 22.35 -0.56 12.52
C GLY A 144 21.71 -1.96 12.46
N GLU A 145 21.37 -2.57 13.60
CA GLU A 145 20.64 -3.85 13.68
C GLU A 145 19.19 -3.77 13.14
N ALA A 146 18.56 -2.58 13.17
CA ALA A 146 17.22 -2.35 12.60
C ALA A 146 17.24 -2.21 11.07
N LEU A 147 18.38 -1.81 10.50
CA LEU A 147 18.52 -1.56 9.06
C LEU A 147 19.09 -2.76 8.27
N ALA A 148 19.83 -3.67 8.90
CA ALA A 148 20.29 -4.93 8.27
C ALA A 148 20.87 -4.71 6.85
N ASP A 149 21.99 -4.00 6.80
CA ASP A 149 22.75 -3.61 5.60
C ASP A 149 22.07 -2.58 4.67
N CYS A 150 20.93 -1.99 5.06
CA CYS A 150 20.33 -0.86 4.35
C CYS A 150 21.06 0.48 4.63
N VAL A 151 21.15 1.34 3.62
CA VAL A 151 21.80 2.65 3.65
C VAL A 151 20.76 3.77 3.68
N ILE A 152 20.98 4.80 4.52
CA ILE A 152 20.13 6.00 4.58
C ILE A 152 20.89 7.21 4.03
N ALA A 153 20.31 7.87 3.03
CA ALA A 153 20.73 9.20 2.59
C ALA A 153 19.64 10.24 2.88
N VAL A 154 20.04 11.41 3.38
CA VAL A 154 19.17 12.58 3.50
C VAL A 154 19.70 13.67 2.59
N THR A 155 18.80 14.24 1.78
CA THR A 155 19.09 15.37 0.90
C THR A 155 18.17 16.54 1.26
N ALA A 156 18.61 17.77 0.97
CA ALA A 156 17.81 18.97 1.13
C ALA A 156 17.63 19.67 -0.21
N ASN A 157 16.43 20.19 -0.44
CA ASN A 157 16.13 21.09 -1.54
C ASN A 157 15.45 22.33 -0.94
N GLU A 158 16.07 23.50 -1.10
CA GLU A 158 15.42 24.75 -0.72
C GLU A 158 14.34 25.12 -1.74
N ILE A 159 13.16 25.47 -1.24
CA ILE A 159 11.98 25.82 -2.02
C ILE A 159 11.32 27.03 -1.37
N ASP A 160 11.02 28.05 -2.16
CA ASP A 160 10.14 29.15 -1.76
C ASP A 160 8.69 28.78 -2.09
N VAL A 161 7.80 28.85 -1.11
CA VAL A 161 6.38 28.47 -1.22
C VAL A 161 5.50 29.68 -0.96
N ASP A 162 4.85 30.19 -2.01
CA ASP A 162 3.89 31.28 -1.89
C ASP A 162 2.56 30.80 -1.30
N PHE A 163 2.15 31.43 -0.20
CA PHE A 163 0.85 31.21 0.44
C PHE A 163 -0.04 32.45 0.30
N THR A 164 -1.17 32.31 -0.40
CA THR A 164 -2.18 33.38 -0.50
C THR A 164 -3.06 33.41 0.74
N ILE A 165 -2.99 34.50 1.51
CA ILE A 165 -3.95 34.85 2.55
C ILE A 165 -5.09 35.64 1.89
N PRO A 166 -6.32 35.09 1.84
CA PRO A 166 -7.44 35.77 1.20
C PRO A 166 -7.87 37.01 1.98
N SER A 167 -8.27 38.05 1.26
CA SER A 167 -8.71 39.32 1.84
C SER A 167 -9.99 39.19 2.67
N THR A 168 -10.14 40.05 3.68
CA THR A 168 -11.39 40.16 4.46
C THR A 168 -12.45 41.03 3.76
N SER A 169 -12.07 41.76 2.71
CA SER A 169 -12.97 42.47 1.80
C SER A 169 -13.66 41.51 0.81
N GLY A 170 -13.02 40.39 0.48
CA GLY A 170 -13.47 39.45 -0.55
C GLY A 170 -13.13 39.89 -1.99
N ASP A 171 -12.33 40.94 -2.15
CA ASP A 171 -11.72 41.30 -3.43
C ASP A 171 -10.36 40.56 -3.55
N PRO A 172 -10.15 39.73 -4.59
CA PRO A 172 -8.87 39.03 -4.79
C PRO A 172 -7.71 39.98 -5.18
N ALA A 173 -7.97 41.26 -5.45
CA ALA A 173 -6.92 42.27 -5.59
C ALA A 173 -6.29 42.70 -4.24
N ASP A 174 -7.00 42.46 -3.13
CA ASP A 174 -6.52 42.71 -1.75
C ASP A 174 -5.82 41.47 -1.13
N ASP A 175 -5.73 40.34 -1.85
CA ASP A 175 -5.16 39.10 -1.33
C ASP A 175 -3.64 39.24 -1.04
N GLN A 176 -3.22 38.88 0.16
CA GLN A 176 -1.82 38.98 0.58
C GLN A 176 -1.05 37.69 0.27
N ILE A 177 -0.04 37.77 -0.60
CA ILE A 177 0.91 36.67 -0.83
C ILE A 177 2.00 36.71 0.24
N VAL A 178 2.25 35.57 0.89
CA VAL A 178 3.33 35.36 1.86
C VAL A 178 4.24 34.23 1.37
N THR A 179 5.44 34.58 0.91
CA THR A 179 6.46 33.62 0.50
C THR A 179 7.13 33.00 1.73
N LEU A 180 7.02 31.68 1.88
CA LEU A 180 7.65 30.89 2.95
C LEU A 180 8.81 30.09 2.39
N ARG A 181 10.04 30.42 2.81
CA ARG A 181 11.24 29.65 2.46
C ARG A 181 11.35 28.40 3.32
N ILE A 182 11.41 27.24 2.68
CA ILE A 182 11.54 25.94 3.35
C ILE A 182 12.72 25.15 2.80
N SER A 183 13.31 24.30 3.64
CA SER A 183 14.14 23.18 3.22
C SER A 183 13.28 21.93 3.20
N ASN A 184 13.00 21.38 2.03
CA ASN A 184 12.36 20.07 1.93
C ASN A 184 13.43 18.98 2.07
N LEU A 185 13.42 18.30 3.21
CA LEU A 185 14.31 17.19 3.51
C LEU A 185 13.73 15.91 2.93
N VAL A 186 14.52 15.19 2.12
CA VAL A 186 14.14 13.92 1.51
C VAL A 186 15.08 12.84 2.02
N ALA A 187 14.55 11.89 2.79
CA ALA A 187 15.25 10.68 3.19
C ALA A 187 14.93 9.55 2.21
N THR A 188 15.95 8.84 1.76
CA THR A 188 15.85 7.61 0.95
C THR A 188 16.58 6.49 1.67
N VAL A 189 15.90 5.36 1.86
CA VAL A 189 16.51 4.13 2.37
C VAL A 189 16.57 3.12 1.24
N THR A 190 17.77 2.69 0.89
CA THR A 190 18.02 1.60 -0.06
C THR A 190 18.56 0.38 0.67
N ASP A 191 18.24 -0.82 0.18
CA ASP A 191 18.90 -2.04 0.68
C ASP A 191 20.31 -2.23 0.09
N ALA A 192 20.94 -3.35 0.42
CA ALA A 192 22.30 -3.69 0.00
C ALA A 192 22.44 -4.01 -1.51
N ASP A 193 21.34 -4.36 -2.19
CA ASP A 193 21.31 -4.51 -3.65
C ASP A 193 21.08 -3.15 -4.36
N GLY A 194 20.66 -2.14 -3.61
CA GLY A 194 20.43 -0.76 -4.05
C GLY A 194 18.96 -0.42 -4.31
N ASP A 195 18.02 -1.34 -4.03
CA ASP A 195 16.60 -1.13 -4.27
C ASP A 195 15.97 -0.22 -3.20
N LEU A 196 15.07 0.67 -3.63
CA LEU A 196 14.44 1.68 -2.77
C LEU A 196 13.36 1.06 -1.88
N LEU A 197 13.63 0.91 -0.59
CA LEU A 197 12.66 0.41 0.39
C LEU A 197 11.64 1.47 0.79
N ILE A 198 12.09 2.70 1.05
CA ILE A 198 11.22 3.84 1.36
C ILE A 198 11.87 5.18 1.01
N ARG A 199 11.03 6.14 0.61
CA ARG A 199 11.37 7.55 0.46
C ARG A 199 10.38 8.39 1.27
N MET A 200 10.88 9.23 2.17
CA MET A 200 10.07 10.10 3.04
C MET A 200 10.50 11.56 2.87
N GLU A 201 9.54 12.47 2.97
CA GLU A 201 9.76 13.92 2.83
C GLU A 201 9.34 14.66 4.11
N ARG A 202 10.09 15.71 4.49
CA ARG A 202 9.81 16.55 5.65
C ARG A 202 10.16 18.01 5.33
N PRO A 203 9.16 18.91 5.17
CA PRO A 203 9.41 20.33 5.06
C PRO A 203 9.87 20.89 6.41
N VAL A 204 10.93 21.70 6.38
CA VAL A 204 11.47 22.41 7.54
C VAL A 204 11.49 23.91 7.21
N PRO A 205 10.79 24.78 7.95
CA PRO A 205 10.88 26.22 7.75
C PRO A 205 12.31 26.71 7.94
N LEU A 206 12.81 27.47 6.96
CA LEU A 206 14.08 28.17 7.11
C LEU A 206 13.82 29.52 7.78
N SER A 207 14.66 29.90 8.72
CA SER A 207 14.56 31.20 9.39
C SER A 207 14.84 32.32 8.38
N THR A 208 13.78 32.90 7.82
CA THR A 208 13.88 34.13 7.04
C THR A 208 14.59 35.17 7.90
N THR A 209 15.75 35.66 7.42
CA THR A 209 16.48 36.73 8.10
C THR A 209 15.69 38.01 7.91
N GLN A 210 14.68 38.22 8.77
CA GLN A 210 13.81 39.38 8.74
C GLN A 210 14.64 40.61 9.08
N GLY A 211 15.10 41.29 8.03
CA GLY A 211 15.95 42.47 8.16
C GLY A 211 15.28 43.52 9.03
N GLY A 212 16.06 44.13 9.94
CA GLY A 212 15.57 45.24 10.74
C GLY A 212 15.12 46.39 9.85
N GLY A 213 13.84 46.74 9.94
CA GLY A 213 13.32 48.00 9.45
C GLY A 213 13.16 48.94 10.64
N ASP A 214 14.06 49.92 10.74
CA ASP A 214 13.94 51.10 11.60
C ASP A 214 12.92 52.11 11.01
#